data_AF-A0A7X1GL44-F1
#
_entry.id   AF-A0A7X1GL44-F1
#
_cell.length_a   1.000
_cell.length_b   1.000
_cell.length_c   1.000
_cell.angle_alpha   90.00
_cell.angle_beta   90.00
_cell.angle_gamma   90.00
#
_symmetry.space_group_name_H-M   'P 1'
#
loop_
_entity.id
_entity.type
_entity.pdbx_description
1 polymer ?
#
loop_
_entity_poly.entity_id
_entity_poly.type
_entity_poly.pdbx_seq_one_letter_code
_entity_poly.pdbx_strand_id
1 'polypeptide(L)'
;MTQESVELLIPFESLVKSITKLRMKDKFRLWELLDEEMAHAEEKIWEKDPIVQAEIQEARNAYQVGDYVTIDEYIAQRRRKN
;
A
#
# COMPACT_ATOMS: atom_id res chain seq x y z
N MET A 1 -5.16 -10.56 30.68
CA MET A 1 -3.85 -9.95 31.00
C MET A 1 -3.74 -8.68 30.19
N THR A 2 -4.00 -7.52 30.78
CA THR A 2 -3.76 -6.22 30.15
C THR A 2 -2.24 -6.02 30.08
N GLN A 3 -1.68 -5.98 28.87
CA GLN A 3 -0.29 -5.57 28.71
C GLN A 3 -0.23 -4.06 28.98
N GLU A 4 0.34 -3.69 30.12
CA GLU A 4 0.70 -2.30 30.39
C GLU A 4 1.85 -1.92 29.46
N SER A 5 1.61 -0.95 28.58
CA SER A 5 2.61 -0.38 27.68
C SER A 5 3.20 0.88 28.31
N VAL A 6 4.53 0.99 28.29
CA VAL A 6 5.25 2.20 28.72
C VAL A 6 5.82 2.88 27.49
N GLU A 7 5.53 4.16 27.32
CA GLU A 7 6.16 4.97 26.27
C GLU A 7 7.62 5.25 26.63
N LEU A 8 8.54 4.83 25.76
CA LEU A 8 9.97 4.98 25.96
C LEU A 8 10.55 5.87 24.87
N LEU A 9 11.19 6.96 25.30
CA LEU A 9 12.04 7.77 24.42
C LEU A 9 13.39 7.07 24.27
N ILE A 10 13.59 6.43 23.13
CA ILE A 10 14.84 5.76 22.77
C ILE A 10 15.52 6.53 21.63
N PRO A 11 16.82 6.84 21.73
CA PRO A 11 17.56 7.38 20.60
C PRO A 11 17.52 6.41 19.42
N PHE A 12 17.40 6.94 18.20
CA PHE A 12 17.27 6.12 16.99
C PHE A 12 18.40 5.09 16.83
N GLU A 13 19.65 5.50 17.08
CA GLU A 13 20.80 4.60 17.04
C GLU A 13 20.71 3.43 18.03
N SER A 14 20.12 3.67 19.20
CA SER A 14 19.90 2.62 20.20
C SER A 14 18.79 1.65 19.77
N LEU A 15 17.75 2.15 19.10
CA LEU A 15 16.71 1.33 18.48
C LEU A 15 17.31 0.45 17.38
N VAL A 16 18.11 1.01 16.46
CA VAL A 16 18.80 0.25 15.39
C VAL A 16 19.66 -0.87 15.98
N LYS A 17 20.47 -0.55 17.00
CA LYS A 17 21.29 -1.55 17.71
C LYS A 17 20.45 -2.64 18.39
N SER A 18 19.23 -2.34 18.79
CA SER A 18 18.31 -3.33 19.37
C SER A 18 17.67 -4.20 18.29
N ILE A 19 17.25 -3.60 17.18
CA ILE A 19 16.68 -4.30 16.01
C ILE A 19 17.68 -5.31 15.42
N THR A 20 18.96 -4.93 15.32
CA THR A 20 19.99 -5.86 14.80
C THR A 20 20.14 -7.14 15.62
N LYS A 21 19.80 -7.12 16.91
CA LYS A 21 19.86 -8.28 17.82
C LYS A 21 18.59 -9.14 17.82
N LEU A 22 17.53 -8.71 17.14
CA LEU A 22 16.29 -9.50 17.03
C LEU A 22 16.56 -10.82 16.30
N ARG A 23 15.79 -11.85 16.67
CA ARG A 23 15.77 -13.11 15.92
C ARG A 23 15.17 -12.86 14.55
N MET A 24 15.49 -13.72 13.58
CA MET A 24 15.07 -13.52 12.19
C MET A 24 13.54 -13.42 12.04
N LYS A 25 12.78 -14.26 12.75
CA LYS A 25 11.30 -14.19 12.77
C LYS A 25 10.79 -12.81 13.23
N ASP A 26 11.41 -12.27 14.28
CA ASP A 26 11.00 -10.99 14.87
C ASP A 26 11.39 -9.82 13.94
N LYS A 27 12.49 -9.96 13.17
CA LYS A 27 12.87 -9.02 12.11
C LYS A 27 11.88 -9.01 10.95
N PHE A 28 11.45 -10.18 10.47
CA PHE A 28 10.44 -10.27 9.43
C PHE A 28 9.13 -9.62 9.85
N ARG A 29 8.66 -9.91 11.08
CA ARG A 29 7.46 -9.27 11.61
C ARG A 29 7.59 -7.75 11.70
N LEU A 30 8.75 -7.24 12.11
CA LEU A 30 9.00 -5.80 12.14
C LEU A 30 9.01 -5.20 10.73
N TRP A 31 9.59 -5.90 9.76
CA TRP A 31 9.62 -5.48 8.37
C TRP A 31 8.19 -5.39 7.79
N GLU A 32 7.35 -6.41 7.99
CA GLU A 32 5.95 -6.39 7.54
C GLU A 32 5.18 -5.20 8.12
N LEU A 33 5.33 -4.93 9.42
CA LEU A 33 4.67 -3.80 10.07
C LEU A 33 5.12 -2.45 9.49
N LEU A 34 6.42 -2.28 9.25
CA LEU A 34 6.96 -1.05 8.67
C LEU A 34 6.51 -0.88 7.22
N ASP A 35 6.47 -1.96 6.44
CA ASP A 35 6.01 -1.96 5.05
C ASP A 35 4.54 -1.52 4.96
N GLU A 36 3.67 -2.09 5.81
CA GLU A 36 2.26 -1.70 5.91
C GLU A 36 2.09 -0.22 6.30
N GLU A 37 2.87 0.27 7.27
CA GLU A 37 2.80 1.67 7.71
C GLU A 37 3.24 2.64 6.60
N MET A 38 4.31 2.29 5.87
CA MET A 38 4.82 3.09 4.75
C MET A 38 3.84 3.09 3.57
N ALA A 39 3.31 1.92 3.18
CA ALA A 39 2.35 1.82 2.09
C ALA A 39 1.10 2.67 2.33
N HIS A 40 0.57 2.67 3.57
CA HIS A 40 -0.57 3.50 3.94
C HIS A 40 -0.22 5.01 3.96
N ALA A 41 1.02 5.37 4.28
CA ALA A 41 1.48 6.75 4.17
C ALA A 41 1.64 7.19 2.70
N GLU A 42 2.14 6.31 1.83
CA GLU A 42 2.27 6.53 0.39
C GLU A 42 0.90 6.71 -0.28
N GLU A 43 -0.09 5.88 0.04
CA GLU A 43 -1.45 6.00 -0.48
C GLU A 43 -2.03 7.40 -0.21
N LYS A 44 -1.85 7.93 1.00
CA LYS A 44 -2.29 9.29 1.37
C LYS A 44 -1.57 10.41 0.61
N ILE A 45 -0.34 10.17 0.18
CA ILE A 45 0.45 11.10 -0.61
C ILE A 45 -0.03 11.03 -2.07
N TRP A 46 -0.16 9.83 -2.63
CA TRP A 46 -0.60 9.59 -4.01
C TRP A 46 -2.04 10.05 -4.27
N GLU A 47 -2.94 9.91 -3.29
CA GLU A 47 -4.29 10.48 -3.38
C GLU A 47 -4.28 11.98 -3.68
N LYS A 48 -3.23 12.69 -3.25
CA LYS A 48 -3.11 14.14 -3.42
C LYS A 48 -2.08 14.55 -4.47
N ASP A 49 -1.38 13.58 -5.08
CA ASP A 49 -0.36 13.85 -6.07
C ASP A 49 -1.02 14.26 -7.41
N PRO A 50 -0.76 15.47 -7.93
CA PRO A 50 -1.34 15.93 -9.18
C PRO A 50 -1.01 15.07 -10.39
N ILE A 51 0.15 14.41 -10.40
CA ILE A 51 0.58 13.51 -11.49
C ILE A 51 -0.27 12.24 -11.46
N VAL A 52 -0.39 11.61 -10.29
CA VAL A 52 -1.23 10.41 -10.11
C VAL A 52 -2.69 10.70 -10.48
N GLN A 53 -3.21 11.86 -10.06
CA GLN A 53 -4.57 12.28 -10.44
C GLN A 53 -4.73 12.48 -11.95
N ALA A 54 -3.72 13.04 -12.62
CA ALA A 54 -3.73 13.22 -14.07
C ALA A 54 -3.75 11.87 -14.80
N GLU A 55 -2.92 10.91 -14.37
CA GLU A 55 -2.88 9.55 -14.93
C GLU A 55 -4.22 8.81 -14.74
N ILE A 56 -4.83 8.92 -13.56
CA ILE A 56 -6.17 8.37 -13.29
C ILE A 56 -7.21 8.98 -14.24
N GLN A 57 -7.16 10.30 -14.44
CA GLN A 57 -8.11 10.97 -15.32
C GLN A 57 -7.91 10.60 -16.79
N GLU A 58 -6.66 10.45 -17.23
CA GLU A 58 -6.34 9.96 -18.58
C GLU A 58 -6.92 8.56 -18.82
N ALA A 59 -6.71 7.62 -17.90
CA ALA A 59 -7.27 6.27 -17.99
C ALA A 59 -8.81 6.28 -18.04
N ARG A 60 -9.46 7.14 -17.25
CA ARG A 60 -10.93 7.32 -17.28
C ARG A 60 -11.41 7.86 -18.61
N ASN A 61 -10.70 8.83 -19.19
CA ASN A 61 -11.05 9.40 -20.48
C ASN A 61 -10.93 8.34 -21.58
N ALA A 62 -9.83 7.58 -21.60
CA ALA A 62 -9.62 6.49 -22.54
C ALA A 62 -10.75 5.43 -22.47
N TYR A 63 -11.20 5.09 -21.26
CA TYR A 63 -12.36 4.23 -21.08
C TYR A 63 -13.65 4.84 -21.63
N GLN A 64 -13.93 6.12 -21.34
CA GLN A 64 -15.15 6.79 -21.80
C GLN A 64 -15.25 6.91 -23.32
N VAL A 65 -14.13 7.11 -24.02
CA VAL A 65 -14.09 7.15 -25.49
C VAL A 65 -14.11 5.76 -26.12
N GLY A 66 -14.07 4.69 -25.31
CA GLY A 66 -14.21 3.31 -25.74
C GLY A 66 -12.89 2.65 -26.18
N ASP A 67 -11.74 3.23 -25.86
CA ASP A 67 -10.43 2.65 -26.19
C ASP A 67 -10.17 1.35 -25.40
N TYR A 68 -10.82 1.21 -24.24
CA TYR A 68 -10.74 0.04 -23.39
C TYR A 68 -12.12 -0.32 -22.82
N VAL A 69 -12.25 -1.57 -22.37
CA VAL A 69 -13.40 -2.06 -21.61
C VAL A 69 -12.94 -2.58 -20.26
N THR A 70 -13.82 -2.54 -19.27
CA THR A 70 -13.53 -3.17 -17.98
C THR A 70 -13.44 -4.70 -18.13
N ILE A 71 -12.78 -5.34 -17.18
CA ILE A 71 -12.68 -6.81 -17.18
C ILE A 71 -14.05 -7.48 -17.04
N ASP A 72 -14.97 -6.86 -16.29
CA ASP A 72 -16.34 -7.35 -16.13
C ASP A 72 -17.13 -7.25 -17.44
N GLU A 73 -16.99 -6.13 -18.17
CA GLU A 73 -17.60 -5.97 -19.49
C GLU A 73 -17.04 -6.97 -20.48
N TYR A 74 -15.73 -7.18 -20.49
CA TYR A 74 -15.10 -8.19 -21.35
C TYR A 74 -15.63 -9.60 -21.05
N ILE A 75 -15.74 -9.98 -19.77
CA ILE A 75 -16.30 -11.26 -19.35
C ILE A 75 -17.77 -11.39 -19.77
N ALA A 76 -18.57 -10.34 -19.57
CA ALA A 76 -19.98 -10.32 -19.96
C ALA A 76 -20.16 -10.43 -21.47
N GLN A 77 -19.32 -9.74 -22.26
CA GLN A 77 -19.32 -9.85 -23.72
C GLN A 77 -18.97 -11.26 -24.19
N ARG A 78 -17.96 -11.90 -23.58
CA ARG A 78 -17.60 -13.30 -23.90
C ARG A 78 -18.72 -14.28 -23.57
N ARG A 79 -19.40 -14.10 -22.44
CA ARG A 79 -20.54 -14.96 -22.04
C ARG A 79 -21.74 -14.83 -22.96
N ARG A 80 -21.95 -13.66 -23.59
CA ARG A 80 -23.03 -13.45 -24.59
C ARG A 80 -22.70 -14.01 -25.97
N LYS A 81 -21.42 -14.28 -26.26
CA LYS A 81 -20.94 -14.76 -27.57
C LYS A 81 -20.84 -16.29 -27.65
N ASN A 82 -20.91 -16.98 -26.50
CA ASN A 82 -21.02 -18.44 -26.38
C ASN A 82 -22.47 -18.85 -26.15
#